data_AF-A0A423XJC2-F1
#
_entry.id   AF-A0A423XJC2-F1
#
_cell.length_a   1.000
_cell.length_b   1.000
_cell.length_c   1.000
_cell.angle_alpha   90.00
_cell.angle_beta   90.00
_cell.angle_gamma   90.00
#
_symmetry.space_group_name_H-M   'P 1'
#
loop_
_entity.id
_entity.type
_entity.pdbx_description
1 polymer ?
#
loop_
_entity_poly.entity_id
_entity_poly.type
_entity_poly.pdbx_seq_one_letter_code
_entity_poly.pdbx_strand_id
1 'polypeptide(L)'
;MLVLTLLWSLFAAVALASFGYVDEGDYYTIDSGSKLVIEVSKTNGDIQSLKYDGVEYNGYSGKNTQVESGLGTSTVTIEEFSSPAYIIKVSVTYGTLKHYLFVRYGNDNVYIFTNKADDSVTVHRYIVRIPGGTFTYNTDESSSDDSDFYPDDSTYIEASDVKSISDGTTWSKHYNGGLYGRIKDFDYVGKSNDDVGIWIIRSNHEKASGGPFFRSLQRRADSNGEDLYDIYYYNMGHTDAERFGLQGPTVLSFTDGSTPNTALFARNADWSWFDDLGIDGWVAESGRGAVAGVGLSGTKSDFTYTVALSNTEAQYWTTAASSGGAWSIKKALPGTYTLTVYKDELEVYTSSVTITAGSTVALNTITVTDPSDTTAIWRIGDWDGTPSGFLNFETTPWKPTYMHPSDSRIDSWDVGNYIVGTTADTSFPAYIWQDVNNGHIIYFKLTADQLTEAHTVRIGITEAYINGRPQITVNSWTSSIPSATTQASTRSLTVGTYRGNNAVLEFTVPATAWLDSTSSWQVLTINIVTGSTGTDYLSGGIAIDAVELI
;
A
#
# COMPACT_ATOMS: atom_id res chain seq x y z
N MET A 1 -81.03 -11.93 3.91
CA MET A 1 -80.48 -12.25 5.25
C MET A 1 -79.20 -13.03 5.04
N LEU A 2 -78.09 -12.47 5.54
CA LEU A 2 -76.86 -13.13 6.04
C LEU A 2 -76.22 -14.27 5.22
N VAL A 3 -74.90 -14.41 5.04
CA VAL A 3 -73.66 -13.73 5.46
C VAL A 3 -72.56 -14.52 4.68
N LEU A 4 -71.77 -13.85 3.83
CA LEU A 4 -70.30 -13.67 3.97
C LEU A 4 -69.61 -14.85 4.71
N THR A 5 -68.67 -15.60 4.15
CA THR A 5 -67.24 -15.25 4.11
C THR A 5 -66.40 -16.38 3.50
N LEU A 6 -65.15 -16.01 3.16
CA LEU A 6 -63.93 -16.82 3.06
C LEU A 6 -63.35 -17.06 1.65
N LEU A 7 -63.07 -15.97 0.93
CA LEU A 7 -61.82 -15.87 0.18
C LEU A 7 -60.75 -15.30 1.13
N TRP A 8 -59.88 -16.16 1.66
CA TRP A 8 -58.65 -15.73 2.29
C TRP A 8 -57.64 -15.42 1.18
N SER A 9 -57.55 -14.14 0.85
CA SER A 9 -56.44 -13.58 0.08
C SER A 9 -55.13 -13.76 0.86
N LEU A 10 -54.23 -14.62 0.38
CA LEU A 10 -52.80 -14.49 0.67
C LEU A 10 -52.33 -13.17 0.06
N PHE A 11 -52.43 -12.07 0.80
CA PHE A 11 -51.51 -10.97 0.62
C PHE A 11 -50.27 -11.33 1.42
N ALA A 12 -49.26 -11.87 0.75
CA ALA A 12 -47.91 -11.77 1.28
C ALA A 12 -47.65 -10.28 1.47
N ALA A 13 -47.51 -9.84 2.73
CA ALA A 13 -47.03 -8.52 3.02
C ALA A 13 -45.60 -8.46 2.45
N VAL A 14 -45.44 -7.84 1.29
CA VAL A 14 -44.13 -7.40 0.84
C VAL A 14 -43.74 -6.32 1.83
N ALA A 15 -42.91 -6.67 2.81
CA ALA A 15 -42.23 -5.67 3.62
C ALA A 15 -41.33 -4.91 2.65
N LEU A 16 -41.79 -3.72 2.22
CA LEU A 16 -40.91 -2.78 1.56
C LEU A 16 -39.87 -2.38 2.62
N ALA A 17 -38.59 -2.68 2.38
CA ALA A 17 -37.50 -2.12 3.18
C ALA A 17 -37.67 -0.60 3.21
N SER A 18 -37.80 -0.02 4.41
CA SER A 18 -38.14 1.39 4.55
C SER A 18 -36.85 2.16 4.70
N PHE A 19 -36.42 2.83 3.64
CA PHE A 19 -35.35 3.83 3.74
C PHE A 19 -35.69 4.86 4.81
N GLY A 20 -34.70 5.21 5.64
CA GLY A 20 -34.89 6.18 6.70
C GLY A 20 -33.99 5.90 7.89
N TYR A 21 -34.14 6.71 8.93
CA TYR A 21 -33.52 6.45 10.22
C TYR A 21 -34.52 6.55 11.37
N VAL A 22 -34.20 5.87 12.47
CA VAL A 22 -34.90 5.96 13.75
C VAL A 22 -33.88 6.37 14.81
N ASP A 23 -34.22 7.36 15.63
CA ASP A 23 -33.44 7.71 16.83
C ASP A 23 -33.89 6.81 17.99
N GLU A 24 -33.00 5.90 18.40
CA GLU A 24 -33.25 4.93 19.47
C GLU A 24 -32.78 5.46 20.85
N GLY A 25 -32.50 6.76 20.94
CA GLY A 25 -31.98 7.42 22.13
C GLY A 25 -30.46 7.50 22.13
N ASP A 26 -29.78 6.36 22.24
CA ASP A 26 -28.32 6.27 22.37
C ASP A 26 -27.60 6.03 21.04
N TYR A 27 -28.34 5.68 19.99
CA TYR A 27 -27.83 5.43 18.64
C TYR A 27 -28.91 5.74 17.58
N TYR A 28 -28.49 5.82 16.32
CA TYR A 28 -29.38 5.89 15.17
C TYR A 28 -29.40 4.54 14.45
N THR A 29 -30.59 3.98 14.22
CA THR A 29 -30.78 2.87 13.28
C THR A 29 -31.04 3.46 11.90
N ILE A 30 -30.26 3.07 10.89
CA ILE A 30 -30.32 3.61 9.53
C ILE A 30 -30.54 2.45 8.55
N ASP A 31 -31.67 2.46 7.84
CA ASP A 31 -32.02 1.46 6.83
C ASP A 31 -31.77 2.06 5.44
N SER A 32 -30.98 1.33 4.63
CA SER A 32 -30.65 1.73 3.26
C SER A 32 -31.82 1.66 2.29
N GLY A 33 -32.97 1.12 2.69
CA GLY A 33 -34.08 0.76 1.81
C GLY A 33 -33.75 -0.45 0.92
N SER A 34 -32.72 -1.21 1.29
CA SER A 34 -32.26 -2.44 0.64
C SER A 34 -32.01 -3.51 1.72
N LYS A 35 -30.88 -4.22 1.68
CA LYS A 35 -30.52 -5.30 2.61
C LYS A 35 -29.69 -4.82 3.80
N LEU A 36 -29.05 -3.66 3.68
CA LEU A 36 -28.16 -3.10 4.70
C LEU A 36 -28.92 -2.21 5.69
N VAL A 37 -28.76 -2.53 6.97
CA VAL A 37 -29.18 -1.72 8.11
C VAL A 37 -27.97 -1.51 9.02
N ILE A 38 -27.68 -0.28 9.40
CA ILE A 38 -26.57 0.06 10.30
C ILE A 38 -27.08 0.75 11.57
N GLU A 39 -26.39 0.53 12.69
CA GLU A 39 -26.64 1.27 13.93
C GLU A 39 -25.41 2.12 14.26
N VAL A 40 -25.58 3.43 14.41
CA VAL A 40 -24.48 4.38 14.67
C VAL A 40 -24.62 4.99 16.05
N SER A 41 -23.63 4.80 16.91
CA SER A 41 -23.61 5.32 18.27
C SER A 41 -23.62 6.85 18.29
N LYS A 42 -24.51 7.45 19.10
CA LYS A 42 -24.54 8.91 19.32
C LYS A 42 -23.45 9.38 20.28
N THR A 43 -22.76 8.45 20.93
CA THR A 43 -21.66 8.78 21.86
C THR A 43 -20.37 9.07 21.11
N ASN A 44 -20.06 8.32 20.06
CA ASN A 44 -18.74 8.36 19.42
C ASN A 44 -18.76 8.22 17.89
N GLY A 45 -19.92 7.92 17.29
CA GLY A 45 -20.04 7.74 15.85
C GLY A 45 -19.58 6.37 15.33
N ASP A 46 -19.24 5.43 16.20
CA ASP A 46 -18.91 4.06 15.78
C ASP A 46 -20.14 3.38 15.18
N ILE A 47 -19.93 2.57 14.15
CA ILE A 47 -20.97 1.66 13.67
C ILE A 47 -20.97 0.43 14.58
N GLN A 48 -22.01 0.31 15.40
CA GLN A 48 -22.14 -0.75 16.41
C GLN A 48 -22.96 -1.96 15.94
N SER A 49 -23.64 -1.84 14.79
CA SER A 49 -24.31 -2.94 14.08
C SER A 49 -24.18 -2.72 12.58
N LEU A 50 -23.87 -3.78 11.83
CA LEU A 50 -23.81 -3.83 10.37
C LEU A 50 -24.61 -5.06 9.92
N LYS A 51 -25.93 -4.92 9.81
CA LYS A 51 -26.80 -6.02 9.39
C LYS A 51 -26.98 -6.01 7.88
N TYR A 52 -26.63 -7.11 7.22
CA TYR A 52 -26.89 -7.32 5.80
C TYR A 52 -27.77 -8.55 5.64
N ASP A 53 -28.93 -8.38 5.00
CA ASP A 53 -29.98 -9.41 4.84
C ASP A 53 -30.39 -10.03 6.19
N GLY A 54 -30.42 -9.20 7.24
CA GLY A 54 -30.77 -9.59 8.61
C GLY A 54 -29.66 -10.29 9.41
N VAL A 55 -28.49 -10.53 8.82
CA VAL A 55 -27.32 -11.14 9.49
C VAL A 55 -26.37 -10.06 9.98
N GLU A 56 -25.91 -10.16 11.23
CA GLU A 56 -24.96 -9.22 11.84
C GLU A 56 -23.52 -9.50 11.40
N TYR A 57 -22.83 -8.45 10.94
CA TYR A 57 -21.43 -8.51 10.50
C TYR A 57 -20.52 -7.52 11.23
N ASN A 58 -21.01 -6.79 12.24
CA ASN A 58 -20.17 -5.88 13.01
C ASN A 58 -19.62 -6.51 14.30
N GLY A 59 -18.33 -6.32 14.48
CA GLY A 59 -17.67 -6.26 15.76
C GLY A 59 -17.23 -7.61 16.34
N TYR A 60 -16.22 -7.53 17.20
CA TYR A 60 -15.75 -8.64 18.02
C TYR A 60 -15.03 -8.09 19.25
N SER A 61 -15.05 -8.83 20.36
CA SER A 61 -14.34 -8.46 21.60
C SER A 61 -14.61 -7.02 22.08
N GLY A 62 -15.84 -6.55 21.94
CA GLY A 62 -16.27 -5.20 22.33
C GLY A 62 -15.76 -4.07 21.43
N LYS A 63 -15.16 -4.38 20.27
CA LYS A 63 -14.72 -3.41 19.28
C LYS A 63 -15.71 -3.32 18.13
N ASN A 64 -15.93 -2.11 17.62
CA ASN A 64 -16.85 -1.80 16.54
C ASN A 64 -16.13 -1.37 15.27
N THR A 65 -16.88 -1.21 14.18
CA THR A 65 -16.41 -0.60 12.93
C THR A 65 -16.30 0.92 13.13
N GLN A 66 -15.10 1.47 13.01
CA GLN A 66 -14.76 2.78 13.56
C GLN A 66 -13.48 3.39 13.00
N VAL A 67 -13.28 4.68 13.26
CA VAL A 67 -12.00 5.36 13.04
C VAL A 67 -10.99 4.90 14.11
N GLU A 68 -9.81 4.45 13.68
CA GLU A 68 -8.72 4.01 14.56
C GLU A 68 -9.18 3.02 15.65
N SER A 69 -9.07 3.39 16.94
CA SER A 69 -9.54 2.60 18.09
C SER A 69 -10.82 3.17 18.70
N GLY A 70 -11.58 3.94 17.93
CA GLY A 70 -12.78 4.66 18.35
C GLY A 70 -12.42 6.09 18.74
N LEU A 71 -13.27 7.05 18.36
CA LEU A 71 -13.01 8.47 18.64
C LEU A 71 -13.25 8.84 20.11
N GLY A 72 -13.94 7.99 20.87
CA GLY A 72 -14.43 8.36 22.20
C GLY A 72 -15.55 9.40 22.10
N THR A 73 -15.85 10.09 23.21
CA THR A 73 -16.99 11.02 23.27
C THR A 73 -16.88 12.11 22.20
N SER A 74 -17.87 12.15 21.31
CA SER A 74 -17.94 12.99 20.13
C SER A 74 -19.34 13.61 20.01
N THR A 75 -19.45 14.68 19.24
CA THR A 75 -20.77 15.23 18.86
C THR A 75 -21.25 14.51 17.61
N VAL A 76 -22.37 13.79 17.71
CA VAL A 76 -22.95 13.02 16.60
C VAL A 76 -24.31 13.63 16.23
N THR A 77 -24.51 13.90 14.94
CA THR A 77 -25.75 14.46 14.38
C THR A 77 -26.13 13.70 13.12
N ILE A 78 -27.42 13.69 12.78
CA ILE A 78 -27.96 13.02 11.60
C ILE A 78 -28.84 13.98 10.80
N GLU A 79 -28.77 13.88 9.47
CA GLU A 79 -29.56 14.67 8.54
C GLU A 79 -30.02 13.77 7.38
N GLU A 80 -31.25 14.02 6.90
CA GLU A 80 -31.81 13.35 5.73
C GLU A 80 -32.01 14.35 4.59
N PHE A 81 -31.62 13.94 3.38
CA PHE A 81 -31.74 14.70 2.14
C PHE A 81 -32.69 13.98 1.20
N SER A 82 -33.47 14.74 0.42
CA SER A 82 -34.30 14.25 -0.68
C SER A 82 -33.81 14.69 -2.07
N SER A 83 -32.78 15.52 -2.11
CA SER A 83 -32.10 16.01 -3.30
C SER A 83 -30.59 16.08 -3.01
N PRO A 84 -29.70 15.67 -3.93
CA PRO A 84 -29.97 15.15 -5.28
C PRO A 84 -30.52 13.70 -5.30
N ALA A 85 -30.54 13.03 -4.15
CA ALA A 85 -31.17 11.73 -3.96
C ALA A 85 -31.62 11.60 -2.48
N TYR A 86 -32.32 10.51 -2.18
CA TYR A 86 -32.59 10.11 -0.79
C TYR A 86 -31.31 9.62 -0.12
N ILE A 87 -30.80 10.41 0.82
CA ILE A 87 -29.49 10.22 1.46
C ILE A 87 -29.61 10.53 2.96
N ILE A 88 -29.00 9.69 3.78
CA ILE A 88 -28.84 9.95 5.21
C ILE A 88 -27.36 10.22 5.46
N LYS A 89 -27.07 11.32 6.16
CA LYS A 89 -25.73 11.74 6.57
C LYS A 89 -25.65 11.70 8.08
N VAL A 90 -24.67 10.98 8.62
CA VAL A 90 -24.23 11.13 10.01
C VAL A 90 -22.96 11.96 10.03
N SER A 91 -22.93 13.00 10.85
CA SER A 91 -21.76 13.84 11.07
C SER A 91 -21.26 13.67 12.51
N VAL A 92 -19.98 13.36 12.65
CA VAL A 92 -19.27 13.13 13.91
C VAL A 92 -18.17 14.16 14.05
N THR A 93 -18.13 14.88 15.17
CA THR A 93 -17.05 15.84 15.48
C THR A 93 -16.32 15.41 16.75
N TYR A 94 -15.01 15.21 16.62
CA TYR A 94 -14.09 14.90 17.73
C TYR A 94 -12.87 15.83 17.67
N GLY A 95 -12.79 16.78 18.60
CA GLY A 95 -11.76 17.81 18.54
C GLY A 95 -11.81 18.58 17.22
N THR A 96 -10.72 18.57 16.46
CA THR A 96 -10.61 19.18 15.13
C THR A 96 -11.02 18.23 13.99
N LEU A 97 -11.19 16.94 14.28
CA LEU A 97 -11.55 15.92 13.31
C LEU A 97 -13.07 15.89 13.08
N LYS A 98 -13.43 15.79 11.79
CA LYS A 98 -14.81 15.59 11.35
C LYS A 98 -14.92 14.32 10.54
N HIS A 99 -15.83 13.44 10.93
CA HIS A 99 -16.06 12.17 10.27
C HIS A 99 -17.50 12.11 9.78
N TYR A 100 -17.71 11.54 8.60
CA TYR A 100 -19.03 11.48 7.98
C TYR A 100 -19.30 10.07 7.47
N LEU A 101 -20.51 9.60 7.73
CA LEU A 101 -21.06 8.37 7.16
C LEU A 101 -22.27 8.74 6.33
N PHE A 102 -22.37 8.19 5.12
CA PHE A 102 -23.53 8.36 4.26
C PHE A 102 -24.13 7.02 3.87
N VAL A 103 -25.46 6.96 3.90
CA VAL A 103 -26.24 5.86 3.33
C VAL A 103 -27.15 6.44 2.25
N ARG A 104 -27.14 5.83 1.06
CA ARG A 104 -27.94 6.29 -0.08
C ARG A 104 -29.00 5.24 -0.41
N TYR A 105 -30.22 5.69 -0.63
CA TYR A 105 -31.36 4.80 -0.89
C TYR A 105 -31.08 3.74 -1.95
N GLY A 106 -31.43 2.49 -1.64
CA GLY A 106 -31.34 1.34 -2.52
C GLY A 106 -29.91 0.83 -2.74
N ASN A 107 -28.94 1.28 -1.95
CA ASN A 107 -27.55 0.84 -2.04
C ASN A 107 -27.11 0.23 -0.71
N ASP A 108 -26.56 -0.99 -0.77
CA ASP A 108 -25.98 -1.68 0.38
C ASP A 108 -24.55 -1.20 0.65
N ASN A 109 -24.38 0.12 0.75
CA ASN A 109 -23.10 0.80 0.93
C ASN A 109 -23.15 1.81 2.07
N VAL A 110 -22.01 1.96 2.77
CA VAL A 110 -21.71 3.11 3.63
C VAL A 110 -20.55 3.88 3.00
N TYR A 111 -20.77 5.16 2.69
CA TYR A 111 -19.72 6.04 2.18
C TYR A 111 -19.11 6.83 3.33
N ILE A 112 -17.79 6.73 3.46
CA ILE A 112 -17.05 7.12 4.65
C ILE A 112 -16.07 8.22 4.30
N PHE A 113 -16.09 9.29 5.08
CA PHE A 113 -15.13 10.38 4.98
C PHE A 113 -14.53 10.71 6.35
N THR A 114 -13.25 11.04 6.36
CA THR A 114 -12.57 11.53 7.56
C THR A 114 -11.77 12.77 7.21
N ASN A 115 -12.24 13.94 7.66
CA ASN A 115 -11.52 15.20 7.55
C ASN A 115 -10.71 15.46 8.81
N LYS A 116 -9.39 15.33 8.68
CA LYS A 116 -8.42 15.60 9.73
C LYS A 116 -7.76 16.95 9.46
N ALA A 117 -8.10 17.98 10.24
CA ALA A 117 -7.61 19.34 9.97
C ALA A 117 -6.12 19.54 10.30
N ASP A 118 -5.60 18.80 11.28
CA ASP A 118 -4.23 18.92 11.81
C ASP A 118 -3.78 17.63 12.54
N ASP A 119 -2.69 17.69 13.30
CA ASP A 119 -2.10 16.58 14.05
C ASP A 119 -2.62 16.47 15.50
N SER A 120 -3.59 17.28 15.93
CA SER A 120 -4.10 17.26 17.31
C SER A 120 -4.90 16.00 17.65
N VAL A 121 -5.38 15.28 16.64
CA VAL A 121 -6.09 13.99 16.77
C VAL A 121 -5.25 12.90 16.13
N THR A 122 -4.79 11.93 16.91
CA THR A 122 -3.89 10.86 16.43
C THR A 122 -4.67 9.69 15.82
N VAL A 123 -5.26 9.89 14.63
CA VAL A 123 -5.95 8.83 13.88
C VAL A 123 -5.48 8.78 12.45
N HIS A 124 -5.33 7.58 11.91
CA HIS A 124 -4.71 7.40 10.58
C HIS A 124 -5.42 6.37 9.70
N ARG A 125 -6.50 5.75 10.18
CA ARG A 125 -7.20 4.69 9.44
C ARG A 125 -8.67 4.57 9.80
N TYR A 126 -9.42 3.94 8.90
CA TYR A 126 -10.74 3.39 9.17
C TYR A 126 -10.65 1.87 9.23
N ILE A 127 -11.40 1.26 10.16
CA ILE A 127 -11.35 -0.19 10.41
C ILE A 127 -12.76 -0.74 10.42
N VAL A 128 -13.04 -1.69 9.51
CA VAL A 128 -14.26 -2.51 9.54
C VAL A 128 -13.95 -3.77 10.32
N ARG A 129 -14.73 -4.05 11.36
CA ARG A 129 -14.51 -5.18 12.25
C ARG A 129 -15.61 -6.20 12.09
N ILE A 130 -15.24 -7.44 11.84
CA ILE A 130 -16.14 -8.52 11.48
C ILE A 130 -15.98 -9.67 12.50
N PRO A 131 -17.07 -10.29 12.96
CA PRO A 131 -17.00 -11.45 13.84
C PRO A 131 -16.16 -12.59 13.25
N GLY A 132 -15.39 -13.28 14.10
CA GLY A 132 -14.63 -14.48 13.71
C GLY A 132 -15.56 -15.60 13.22
N GLY A 133 -15.08 -16.40 12.27
CA GLY A 133 -15.86 -17.51 11.68
C GLY A 133 -16.89 -17.10 10.61
N THR A 134 -16.97 -15.81 10.27
CA THR A 134 -17.83 -15.32 9.17
C THR A 134 -17.37 -15.81 7.80
N PHE A 135 -16.06 -15.82 7.57
CA PHE A 135 -15.42 -16.26 6.33
C PHE A 135 -14.46 -17.40 6.59
N THR A 136 -14.22 -18.20 5.56
CA THR A 136 -13.22 -19.27 5.59
C THR A 136 -11.84 -18.71 5.32
N TYR A 137 -10.84 -19.35 5.92
CA TYR A 137 -9.44 -19.03 5.71
C TYR A 137 -8.72 -20.25 5.16
N ASN A 138 -7.87 -20.02 4.18
CA ASN A 138 -6.93 -21.02 3.71
C ASN A 138 -5.71 -21.02 4.64
N THR A 139 -5.72 -21.93 5.61
CA THR A 139 -4.57 -22.14 6.51
C THR A 139 -3.50 -23.03 5.88
N ASP A 140 -3.58 -23.34 4.59
CA ASP A 140 -2.46 -23.98 3.89
C ASP A 140 -1.24 -23.08 4.03
N GLU A 141 -0.21 -23.60 4.69
CA GLU A 141 1.05 -22.93 4.94
C GLU A 141 1.77 -22.53 3.65
N SER A 142 1.34 -22.96 2.46
CA SER A 142 1.86 -22.47 1.18
C SER A 142 1.08 -21.29 0.59
N SER A 143 -0.10 -20.97 1.14
CA SER A 143 -1.01 -19.94 0.63
C SER A 143 -0.48 -18.53 0.90
N SER A 144 -0.44 -17.71 -0.15
CA SER A 144 -0.21 -16.26 -0.06
C SER A 144 -1.49 -15.46 0.20
N ASP A 145 -2.65 -16.12 0.18
CA ASP A 145 -3.97 -15.47 0.17
C ASP A 145 -4.52 -15.17 1.58
N ASP A 146 -3.92 -15.74 2.62
CA ASP A 146 -4.36 -15.56 4.01
C ASP A 146 -3.16 -15.42 4.97
N SER A 147 -2.06 -14.85 4.48
CA SER A 147 -0.86 -14.57 5.28
C SER A 147 -1.08 -13.52 6.40
N ASP A 148 -2.24 -12.87 6.41
CA ASP A 148 -2.71 -11.97 7.46
C ASP A 148 -3.62 -12.61 8.53
N PHE A 149 -3.93 -13.91 8.37
CA PHE A 149 -4.63 -14.70 9.38
C PHE A 149 -3.65 -15.21 10.45
N TYR A 150 -3.93 -15.01 11.72
CA TYR A 150 -3.11 -15.50 12.83
C TYR A 150 -3.65 -16.84 13.36
N PRO A 151 -2.93 -17.96 13.18
CA PRO A 151 -3.33 -19.25 13.75
C PRO A 151 -3.40 -19.21 15.28
N ASP A 152 -4.29 -20.00 15.88
CA ASP A 152 -4.53 -20.01 17.33
C ASP A 152 -3.30 -20.45 18.14
N ASP A 153 -2.50 -21.38 17.60
CA ASP A 153 -1.28 -21.91 18.19
C ASP A 153 -0.02 -21.07 17.90
N SER A 154 -0.16 -20.01 17.10
CA SER A 154 0.96 -19.14 16.76
C SER A 154 1.43 -18.28 17.93
N THR A 155 2.72 -17.96 17.96
CA THR A 155 3.37 -17.12 18.99
C THR A 155 4.11 -15.95 18.35
N TYR A 156 4.21 -14.82 19.07
CA TYR A 156 4.93 -13.65 18.55
C TYR A 156 6.44 -13.93 18.44
N ILE A 157 7.02 -13.66 17.28
CA ILE A 157 8.46 -13.74 17.03
C ILE A 157 9.10 -12.35 16.83
N GLU A 158 8.30 -11.36 16.45
CA GLU A 158 8.75 -9.98 16.30
C GLU A 158 7.66 -9.01 16.76
N ALA A 159 8.03 -8.13 17.70
CA ALA A 159 7.14 -7.17 18.33
C ALA A 159 5.82 -7.81 18.81
N SER A 160 4.67 -7.29 18.37
CA SER A 160 3.34 -7.82 18.67
C SER A 160 2.49 -7.94 17.40
N ASP A 161 3.15 -8.16 16.26
CA ASP A 161 2.47 -8.22 14.97
C ASP A 161 3.01 -9.27 13.99
N VAL A 162 4.16 -9.91 14.26
CA VAL A 162 4.60 -11.08 13.49
C VAL A 162 4.53 -12.31 14.38
N LYS A 163 3.81 -13.34 13.92
CA LYS A 163 3.67 -14.61 14.64
C LYS A 163 4.17 -15.78 13.79
N SER A 164 4.59 -16.85 14.45
CA SER A 164 4.92 -18.13 13.82
C SER A 164 4.34 -19.31 14.58
N ILE A 165 4.27 -20.46 13.92
CA ILE A 165 4.04 -21.77 14.55
C ILE A 165 5.34 -22.58 14.56
N SER A 166 5.28 -23.83 15.04
CA SER A 166 6.48 -24.65 15.30
C SER A 166 7.26 -25.10 14.06
N ASP A 167 6.62 -25.18 12.89
CA ASP A 167 7.30 -25.49 11.61
C ASP A 167 8.04 -24.31 10.99
N GLY A 168 7.94 -23.11 11.59
CA GLY A 168 8.60 -21.90 11.13
C GLY A 168 7.82 -21.08 10.11
N THR A 169 6.59 -21.45 9.75
CA THR A 169 5.69 -20.61 8.96
C THR A 169 5.28 -19.36 9.76
N THR A 170 5.13 -18.23 9.07
CA THR A 170 4.91 -16.91 9.68
C THR A 170 3.71 -16.17 9.09
N TRP A 171 3.05 -15.37 9.94
CA TRP A 171 1.88 -14.58 9.61
C TRP A 171 1.97 -13.18 10.21
N SER A 172 1.38 -12.22 9.51
CA SER A 172 1.26 -10.86 9.98
C SER A 172 0.19 -10.12 9.19
N LYS A 173 -0.52 -9.23 9.87
CA LYS A 173 -1.34 -8.19 9.22
C LYS A 173 -0.61 -7.33 8.17
N HIS A 174 0.73 -7.34 8.18
CA HIS A 174 1.57 -6.67 7.18
C HIS A 174 1.70 -7.46 5.87
N TYR A 175 1.43 -8.76 5.91
CA TYR A 175 1.70 -9.72 4.84
C TYR A 175 0.47 -9.88 3.96
N ASN A 176 0.31 -8.97 2.99
CA ASN A 176 -0.81 -9.00 2.06
C ASN A 176 -0.36 -8.97 0.59
N GLY A 177 0.95 -9.09 0.34
CA GLY A 177 1.53 -9.01 -1.00
C GLY A 177 1.10 -10.14 -1.95
N GLY A 178 0.55 -11.22 -1.41
CA GLY A 178 -0.09 -12.29 -2.19
C GLY A 178 -1.42 -11.91 -2.85
N LEU A 179 -2.12 -10.90 -2.31
CA LEU A 179 -3.48 -10.56 -2.72
C LEU A 179 -3.62 -9.18 -3.35
N TYR A 180 -3.15 -8.16 -2.64
CA TYR A 180 -3.45 -6.77 -2.99
C TYR A 180 -2.20 -6.00 -3.39
N GLY A 181 -1.03 -6.34 -2.84
CA GLY A 181 0.23 -5.68 -3.19
C GLY A 181 0.24 -4.19 -2.85
N ARG A 182 0.61 -3.34 -3.81
CA ARG A 182 0.77 -1.88 -3.63
C ARG A 182 -0.56 -1.17 -3.69
N ILE A 183 -0.62 0.05 -3.16
CA ILE A 183 -1.85 0.85 -3.22
C ILE A 183 -2.38 1.06 -4.64
N LYS A 184 -1.51 1.12 -5.66
CA LYS A 184 -1.93 1.22 -7.07
C LYS A 184 -2.51 -0.07 -7.67
N ASP A 185 -2.34 -1.22 -7.02
CA ASP A 185 -2.60 -2.55 -7.61
C ASP A 185 -4.03 -3.06 -7.33
N PHE A 186 -4.72 -2.50 -6.32
CA PHE A 186 -6.09 -2.88 -5.97
C PHE A 186 -7.03 -1.68 -5.92
N ASP A 187 -8.35 -1.92 -5.99
CA ASP A 187 -9.39 -0.90 -5.75
C ASP A 187 -10.21 -1.16 -4.49
N TYR A 188 -10.16 -2.39 -3.99
CA TYR A 188 -10.89 -2.80 -2.81
C TYR A 188 -10.14 -3.92 -2.07
N VAL A 189 -10.44 -4.06 -0.79
CA VAL A 189 -10.00 -5.17 0.07
C VAL A 189 -11.22 -5.76 0.74
N GLY A 190 -11.24 -7.07 0.97
CA GLY A 190 -12.35 -7.73 1.66
C GLY A 190 -12.32 -9.24 1.62
N LYS A 191 -13.50 -9.81 1.87
CA LYS A 191 -13.79 -11.24 1.88
C LYS A 191 -15.20 -11.49 1.34
N SER A 192 -15.39 -12.70 0.83
CA SER A 192 -16.72 -13.17 0.44
C SER A 192 -16.91 -14.66 0.70
N ASN A 193 -18.18 -15.06 0.71
CA ASN A 193 -18.67 -16.42 0.57
C ASN A 193 -19.85 -16.41 -0.43
N ASP A 194 -20.60 -17.51 -0.53
CA ASP A 194 -21.72 -17.63 -1.49
C ASP A 194 -22.91 -16.69 -1.20
N ASP A 195 -23.02 -16.16 0.03
CA ASP A 195 -24.16 -15.36 0.48
C ASP A 195 -23.82 -13.85 0.61
N VAL A 196 -22.57 -13.53 0.96
CA VAL A 196 -22.15 -12.16 1.26
C VAL A 196 -20.72 -11.88 0.81
N GLY A 197 -20.49 -10.67 0.29
CA GLY A 197 -19.16 -10.09 0.16
C GLY A 197 -19.11 -8.76 0.90
N ILE A 198 -18.10 -8.58 1.74
CA ILE A 198 -17.85 -7.36 2.52
C ILE A 198 -16.56 -6.75 2.04
N TRP A 199 -16.63 -5.53 1.52
CA TRP A 199 -15.53 -4.90 0.83
C TRP A 199 -15.33 -3.46 1.31
N ILE A 200 -14.09 -3.09 1.59
CA ILE A 200 -13.65 -1.70 1.64
C ILE A 200 -13.14 -1.35 0.25
N ILE A 201 -13.90 -0.55 -0.50
CA ILE A 201 -13.43 0.11 -1.71
C ILE A 201 -12.66 1.35 -1.29
N ARG A 202 -11.37 1.37 -1.60
CA ARG A 202 -10.49 2.45 -1.15
C ARG A 202 -10.84 3.78 -1.83
N SER A 203 -10.51 4.86 -1.15
CA SER A 203 -10.60 6.20 -1.71
C SER A 203 -9.62 6.41 -2.88
N ASN A 204 -9.56 7.63 -3.42
CA ASN A 204 -8.48 7.99 -4.36
C ASN A 204 -7.12 8.17 -3.66
N HIS A 205 -7.06 8.04 -2.33
CA HIS A 205 -5.86 8.20 -1.51
C HIS A 205 -5.18 9.56 -1.69
N GLU A 206 -5.93 10.60 -2.07
CA GLU A 206 -5.34 11.90 -2.38
C GLU A 206 -4.70 12.55 -1.15
N LYS A 207 -5.27 12.33 0.03
CA LYS A 207 -4.73 12.79 1.30
C LYS A 207 -3.91 11.70 2.02
N ALA A 208 -3.74 10.52 1.43
CA ALA A 208 -2.90 9.49 2.04
C ALA A 208 -1.40 9.79 1.83
N SER A 209 -0.53 9.01 2.47
CA SER A 209 0.94 9.11 2.31
C SER A 209 1.58 7.82 1.79
N GLY A 210 2.77 7.95 1.21
CA GLY A 210 3.61 6.85 0.74
C GLY A 210 3.62 6.66 -0.79
N GLY A 211 2.80 7.40 -1.53
CA GLY A 211 2.76 7.33 -2.99
C GLY A 211 2.17 6.03 -3.56
N PRO A 212 2.27 5.82 -4.89
CA PRO A 212 1.58 4.73 -5.59
C PRO A 212 2.06 3.32 -5.23
N PHE A 213 3.26 3.18 -4.68
CA PHE A 213 3.88 1.90 -4.39
C PHE A 213 3.84 1.53 -2.91
N PHE A 214 3.18 2.36 -2.10
CA PHE A 214 3.03 2.11 -0.69
C PHE A 214 2.33 0.79 -0.40
N ARG A 215 2.81 0.08 0.62
CA ARG A 215 2.28 -1.18 1.13
C ARG A 215 1.98 -1.00 2.61
N SER A 216 0.81 -1.42 3.04
CA SER A 216 0.39 -1.32 4.43
C SER A 216 -0.63 -2.38 4.78
N LEU A 217 -1.15 -2.30 6.00
CA LEU A 217 -2.20 -3.18 6.50
C LEU A 217 -3.44 -3.06 5.61
N GLN A 218 -3.94 -4.19 5.11
CA GLN A 218 -5.17 -4.25 4.33
C GLN A 218 -6.21 -5.11 5.03
N ARG A 219 -5.75 -6.23 5.60
CA ARG A 219 -6.55 -7.12 6.40
C ARG A 219 -5.79 -7.64 7.61
N ARG A 220 -6.53 -8.19 8.56
CA ARG A 220 -6.04 -8.99 9.68
C ARG A 220 -7.14 -9.92 10.11
N ALA A 221 -6.84 -11.19 10.35
CA ALA A 221 -7.82 -12.12 10.89
C ALA A 221 -7.25 -13.02 11.99
N ASP A 222 -8.11 -13.50 12.87
CA ASP A 222 -7.88 -14.64 13.76
C ASP A 222 -9.22 -15.33 14.07
N SER A 223 -9.21 -16.34 14.94
CA SER A 223 -10.44 -17.02 15.38
C SER A 223 -11.46 -16.10 16.06
N ASN A 224 -11.02 -14.94 16.61
CA ASN A 224 -11.90 -14.00 17.30
C ASN A 224 -12.55 -13.01 16.35
N GLY A 225 -11.85 -12.58 15.29
CA GLY A 225 -12.37 -11.58 14.38
C GLY A 225 -11.44 -11.16 13.26
N GLU A 226 -12.04 -10.47 12.30
CA GLU A 226 -11.39 -9.95 11.12
C GLU A 226 -11.48 -8.42 11.10
N ASP A 227 -10.40 -7.78 10.69
CA ASP A 227 -10.33 -6.35 10.42
C ASP A 227 -10.06 -6.17 8.92
N LEU A 228 -10.81 -5.28 8.29
CA LEU A 228 -10.45 -4.68 7.01
C LEU A 228 -10.00 -3.23 7.28
N TYR A 229 -8.91 -2.81 6.63
CA TYR A 229 -8.31 -1.50 6.85
C TYR A 229 -8.40 -0.62 5.59
N ASP A 230 -8.73 0.65 5.78
CA ASP A 230 -8.27 1.72 4.87
C ASP A 230 -7.27 2.60 5.62
N ILE A 231 -6.02 2.60 5.14
CA ILE A 231 -4.89 3.28 5.77
C ILE A 231 -4.63 4.60 5.05
N TYR A 232 -4.85 5.70 5.76
CA TYR A 232 -4.55 7.04 5.28
C TYR A 232 -3.10 7.43 5.57
N TYR A 233 -2.59 7.08 6.74
CA TYR A 233 -1.20 7.30 7.10
C TYR A 233 -0.65 6.14 7.92
N TYR A 234 0.53 5.68 7.58
CA TYR A 234 1.21 4.65 8.38
C TYR A 234 2.70 4.71 8.14
N ASN A 235 3.44 5.25 9.10
CA ASN A 235 4.87 5.55 8.98
C ASN A 235 5.81 4.34 8.84
N MET A 236 5.31 3.15 8.54
CA MET A 236 6.11 1.92 8.40
C MET A 236 6.74 1.87 7.01
N GLY A 237 8.08 1.89 6.94
CA GLY A 237 8.82 1.75 5.69
C GLY A 237 8.75 2.94 4.72
N HIS A 238 8.28 4.13 5.11
CA HIS A 238 8.40 5.32 4.24
C HIS A 238 8.62 6.61 5.01
N THR A 239 9.05 7.66 4.29
CA THR A 239 9.34 9.00 4.85
C THR A 239 8.34 10.08 4.45
N ASP A 240 7.41 9.78 3.54
CA ASP A 240 6.37 10.73 3.14
C ASP A 240 5.51 11.16 4.33
N ALA A 241 5.38 12.48 4.51
CA ALA A 241 4.70 13.05 5.67
C ALA A 241 3.18 12.84 5.58
N GLU A 242 2.52 12.82 6.74
CA GLU A 242 1.06 12.82 6.80
C GLU A 242 0.49 14.06 6.09
N ARG A 243 -0.56 13.86 5.27
CA ARG A 243 -1.32 14.96 4.66
C ARG A 243 -2.63 15.14 5.39
N PHE A 244 -3.02 16.41 5.58
CA PHE A 244 -4.26 16.77 6.27
C PHE A 244 -5.37 17.12 5.29
N GLY A 245 -6.60 17.11 5.79
CA GLY A 245 -7.83 17.39 5.07
C GLY A 245 -8.74 16.17 4.97
N LEU A 246 -9.66 16.24 4.01
CA LEU A 246 -10.68 15.24 3.77
C LEU A 246 -10.12 13.99 3.06
N GLN A 247 -10.09 12.87 3.78
CA GLN A 247 -9.96 11.53 3.21
C GLN A 247 -11.33 11.03 2.74
N GLY A 248 -11.36 10.33 1.61
CA GLY A 248 -12.55 9.63 1.13
C GLY A 248 -13.04 10.07 -0.26
N PRO A 249 -14.20 9.54 -0.70
CA PRO A 249 -14.94 8.51 0.01
C PRO A 249 -14.19 7.17 -0.01
N THR A 250 -14.11 6.54 1.15
CA THR A 250 -13.93 5.10 1.27
C THR A 250 -15.32 4.48 1.27
N VAL A 251 -15.56 3.38 0.59
CA VAL A 251 -16.90 2.77 0.53
C VAL A 251 -16.86 1.39 1.17
N LEU A 252 -17.58 1.21 2.28
CA LEU A 252 -17.92 -0.11 2.79
C LEU A 252 -19.10 -0.64 1.98
N SER A 253 -18.87 -1.68 1.19
CA SER A 253 -19.85 -2.25 0.27
C SER A 253 -20.19 -3.69 0.66
N PHE A 254 -21.49 -3.95 0.79
CA PHE A 254 -22.03 -5.30 0.91
C PHE A 254 -22.58 -5.75 -0.44
N THR A 255 -22.34 -7.01 -0.76
CA THR A 255 -22.71 -7.67 -2.01
C THR A 255 -23.23 -9.08 -1.70
N ASP A 256 -23.78 -9.77 -2.70
CA ASP A 256 -24.22 -11.16 -2.63
C ASP A 256 -23.07 -12.18 -2.80
N GLY A 257 -21.86 -11.82 -2.38
CA GLY A 257 -20.64 -12.62 -2.56
C GLY A 257 -19.80 -12.19 -3.76
N SER A 258 -20.40 -11.45 -4.69
CA SER A 258 -19.71 -10.88 -5.86
C SER A 258 -18.74 -9.76 -5.47
N THR A 259 -17.78 -9.48 -6.36
CA THR A 259 -16.87 -8.34 -6.19
C THR A 259 -17.61 -7.00 -6.34
N PRO A 260 -17.14 -5.90 -5.72
CA PRO A 260 -17.85 -4.62 -5.79
C PRO A 260 -18.03 -4.07 -7.20
N ASN A 261 -19.08 -3.26 -7.37
CA ASN A 261 -19.34 -2.55 -8.61
C ASN A 261 -18.18 -1.61 -8.97
N THR A 262 -17.58 -1.81 -10.14
CA THR A 262 -16.44 -1.02 -10.62
C THR A 262 -16.74 0.47 -10.80
N ALA A 263 -18.01 0.87 -10.86
CA ALA A 263 -18.45 2.27 -10.87
C ALA A 263 -18.20 2.99 -9.53
N LEU A 264 -17.91 2.26 -8.45
CA LEU A 264 -17.53 2.82 -7.15
C LEU A 264 -16.01 3.03 -7.01
N PHE A 265 -15.21 2.51 -7.94
CA PHE A 265 -13.76 2.63 -7.85
C PHE A 265 -13.34 4.08 -8.09
N ALA A 266 -12.39 4.57 -7.30
CA ALA A 266 -12.01 5.98 -7.25
C ALA A 266 -11.72 6.63 -8.62
N ARG A 267 -11.20 5.85 -9.58
CA ARG A 267 -10.92 6.33 -10.95
C ARG A 267 -12.14 6.45 -11.86
N ASN A 268 -13.22 5.74 -11.55
CA ASN A 268 -14.43 5.65 -12.38
C ASN A 268 -15.61 6.41 -11.78
N ALA A 269 -15.61 6.56 -10.45
CA ALA A 269 -16.77 6.99 -9.72
C ALA A 269 -17.19 8.43 -10.01
N ASP A 270 -18.51 8.61 -10.06
CA ASP A 270 -19.16 9.91 -10.05
C ASP A 270 -19.62 10.23 -8.64
N TRP A 271 -18.91 11.17 -8.02
CA TRP A 271 -19.15 11.65 -6.67
C TRP A 271 -19.89 13.00 -6.63
N SER A 272 -20.40 13.50 -7.76
CA SER A 272 -21.07 14.80 -7.85
C SER A 272 -22.29 14.94 -6.93
N TRP A 273 -22.91 13.83 -6.52
CA TRP A 273 -24.03 13.85 -5.58
C TRP A 273 -23.63 14.27 -4.15
N PHE A 274 -22.34 14.33 -3.82
CA PHE A 274 -21.83 14.90 -2.57
C PHE A 274 -21.71 16.44 -2.58
N ASP A 275 -21.78 17.07 -3.76
CA ASP A 275 -21.41 18.49 -3.94
C ASP A 275 -22.17 19.45 -3.02
N ASP A 276 -23.43 19.13 -2.72
CA ASP A 276 -24.32 19.98 -1.91
C ASP A 276 -24.61 19.40 -0.51
N LEU A 277 -23.84 18.39 -0.06
CA LEU A 277 -24.11 17.71 1.23
C LEU A 277 -23.32 18.27 2.42
N GLY A 278 -22.64 19.41 2.26
CA GLY A 278 -21.98 20.13 3.36
C GLY A 278 -20.88 19.31 4.07
N ILE A 279 -19.99 18.70 3.30
CA ILE A 279 -18.81 17.99 3.80
C ILE A 279 -17.65 18.98 3.91
N ASP A 280 -17.09 19.13 5.11
CA ASP A 280 -15.93 20.01 5.27
C ASP A 280 -14.72 19.45 4.50
N GLY A 281 -14.05 20.32 3.75
CA GLY A 281 -12.91 19.93 2.91
C GLY A 281 -13.28 19.26 1.59
N TRP A 282 -14.58 19.09 1.28
CA TRP A 282 -14.99 18.59 -0.04
C TRP A 282 -14.68 19.59 -1.14
N VAL A 283 -14.09 19.08 -2.21
CA VAL A 283 -13.85 19.85 -3.43
C VAL A 283 -14.54 19.12 -4.57
N ALA A 284 -15.60 19.73 -5.09
CA ALA A 284 -16.34 19.25 -6.24
C ALA A 284 -15.44 19.17 -7.49
N GLU A 285 -15.88 18.41 -8.51
CA GLU A 285 -15.12 18.25 -9.75
C GLU A 285 -14.83 19.59 -10.46
N SER A 286 -15.74 20.56 -10.37
CA SER A 286 -15.56 21.92 -10.90
C SER A 286 -14.42 22.70 -10.23
N GLY A 287 -14.08 22.36 -8.98
CA GLY A 287 -12.96 22.92 -8.23
C GLY A 287 -11.62 22.21 -8.48
N ARG A 288 -11.60 21.17 -9.32
CA ARG A 288 -10.42 20.33 -9.59
C ARG A 288 -9.89 20.57 -11.00
N GLY A 289 -8.63 20.21 -11.23
CA GLY A 289 -7.98 20.28 -12.53
C GLY A 289 -7.41 18.94 -12.97
N ALA A 290 -6.62 18.97 -14.03
CA ALA A 290 -5.97 17.80 -14.58
C ALA A 290 -4.59 18.14 -15.18
N VAL A 291 -3.79 17.10 -15.40
CA VAL A 291 -2.58 17.15 -16.22
C VAL A 291 -2.54 15.93 -17.14
N ALA A 292 -2.06 16.11 -18.35
CA ALA A 292 -1.91 15.04 -19.33
C ALA A 292 -0.63 15.23 -20.14
N GLY A 293 0.09 14.14 -20.39
CA GLY A 293 1.27 14.10 -21.26
C GLY A 293 0.98 13.32 -22.53
N VAL A 294 1.46 13.82 -23.67
CA VAL A 294 1.26 13.16 -24.98
C VAL A 294 2.14 11.92 -25.16
N GLY A 295 3.17 11.72 -24.34
CA GLY A 295 4.01 10.52 -24.39
C GLY A 295 5.18 10.50 -23.42
N LEU A 296 5.84 9.34 -23.35
CA LEU A 296 7.15 9.14 -22.73
C LEU A 296 8.14 8.65 -23.80
N SER A 297 9.39 9.09 -23.72
CA SER A 297 10.49 8.68 -24.61
C SER A 297 11.70 8.24 -23.78
N GLY A 298 12.52 7.34 -24.34
CA GLY A 298 13.58 6.66 -23.59
C GLY A 298 13.09 5.48 -22.74
N THR A 299 11.82 5.09 -22.89
CA THR A 299 11.22 4.00 -22.14
C THR A 299 11.75 2.63 -22.57
N LYS A 300 11.79 1.68 -21.64
CA LYS A 300 12.11 0.27 -21.89
C LYS A 300 10.79 -0.53 -21.97
N SER A 301 10.64 -1.38 -22.98
CA SER A 301 9.35 -2.06 -23.28
C SER A 301 8.90 -3.06 -22.23
N ASP A 302 9.84 -3.58 -21.46
CA ASP A 302 9.61 -4.68 -20.51
C ASP A 302 9.12 -4.15 -19.15
N PHE A 303 9.07 -2.83 -18.98
CA PHE A 303 8.76 -2.15 -17.71
C PHE A 303 7.47 -1.33 -17.83
N THR A 304 6.73 -1.23 -16.72
CA THR A 304 5.56 -0.36 -16.62
C THR A 304 5.98 1.03 -16.17
N TYR A 305 5.41 2.07 -16.78
CA TYR A 305 5.69 3.44 -16.35
C TYR A 305 4.51 4.02 -15.56
N THR A 306 4.78 4.51 -14.35
CA THR A 306 3.80 5.21 -13.51
C THR A 306 4.15 6.68 -13.45
N VAL A 307 3.19 7.56 -13.70
CA VAL A 307 3.34 9.00 -13.49
C VAL A 307 2.61 9.38 -12.22
N ALA A 308 3.28 10.06 -11.30
CA ALA A 308 2.72 10.51 -10.03
C ALA A 308 2.88 12.02 -9.84
N LEU A 309 1.96 12.57 -9.04
CA LEU A 309 2.01 13.92 -8.52
C LEU A 309 2.06 13.85 -7.00
N SER A 310 2.88 14.67 -6.38
CA SER A 310 2.85 14.85 -4.94
C SER A 310 3.21 16.28 -4.53
N ASN A 311 2.59 16.74 -3.44
CA ASN A 311 3.04 17.88 -2.65
C ASN A 311 2.66 17.61 -1.17
N THR A 312 2.76 18.63 -0.32
CA THR A 312 2.39 18.52 1.10
C THR A 312 0.90 18.31 1.32
N GLU A 313 0.06 18.65 0.33
CA GLU A 313 -1.39 18.65 0.45
C GLU A 313 -2.04 17.42 -0.16
N ALA A 314 -1.51 16.88 -1.26
CA ALA A 314 -2.11 15.74 -1.95
C ALA A 314 -1.12 14.92 -2.78
N GLN A 315 -1.54 13.70 -3.12
CA GLN A 315 -0.87 12.79 -4.04
C GLN A 315 -1.84 12.20 -5.08
N TYR A 316 -1.33 11.91 -6.29
CA TYR A 316 -2.10 11.28 -7.36
C TYR A 316 -1.18 10.43 -8.25
N TRP A 317 -1.73 9.47 -8.98
CA TRP A 317 -0.96 8.70 -9.96
C TRP A 317 -1.80 8.15 -11.10
N THR A 318 -1.13 7.75 -12.17
CA THR A 318 -1.70 7.03 -13.30
C THR A 318 -0.63 6.14 -13.94
N THR A 319 -1.05 5.08 -14.62
CA THR A 319 -0.13 4.27 -15.44
C THR A 319 -0.11 4.84 -16.86
N ALA A 320 1.09 5.06 -17.39
CA ALA A 320 1.27 5.49 -18.78
C ALA A 320 0.92 4.36 -19.75
N ALA A 321 0.41 4.72 -20.93
CA ALA A 321 0.11 3.76 -21.97
C ALA A 321 1.37 2.99 -22.40
N SER A 322 1.28 1.67 -22.50
CA SER A 322 2.41 0.81 -22.90
C SER A 322 2.97 1.14 -24.29
N SER A 323 2.14 1.72 -25.17
CA SER A 323 2.55 2.25 -26.46
C SER A 323 2.57 3.78 -26.42
N GLY A 324 3.70 4.38 -26.78
CA GLY A 324 3.88 5.84 -26.87
C GLY A 324 3.92 6.58 -25.52
N GLY A 325 3.56 5.93 -24.41
CA GLY A 325 3.69 6.51 -23.06
C GLY A 325 2.71 7.65 -22.77
N ALA A 326 1.58 7.76 -23.47
CA ALA A 326 0.60 8.81 -23.17
C ALA A 326 -0.06 8.57 -21.79
N TRP A 327 -0.38 9.64 -21.07
CA TRP A 327 -0.89 9.53 -19.69
C TRP A 327 -1.77 10.71 -19.30
N SER A 328 -2.64 10.53 -18.30
CA SER A 328 -3.49 11.59 -17.74
C SER A 328 -3.84 11.33 -16.28
N ILE A 329 -3.73 12.39 -15.45
CA ILE A 329 -4.22 12.46 -14.08
C ILE A 329 -5.31 13.52 -14.04
N LYS A 330 -6.51 13.13 -13.62
CA LYS A 330 -7.72 13.97 -13.61
C LYS A 330 -8.22 14.17 -12.19
N LYS A 331 -9.11 15.14 -12.00
CA LYS A 331 -9.76 15.43 -10.71
C LYS A 331 -8.76 15.71 -9.58
N ALA A 332 -7.59 16.26 -9.92
CA ALA A 332 -6.58 16.65 -8.94
C ALA A 332 -6.95 18.00 -8.30
N LEU A 333 -6.64 18.17 -7.01
CA LEU A 333 -6.76 19.46 -6.36
C LEU A 333 -5.86 20.51 -7.07
N PRO A 334 -6.28 21.79 -7.13
CA PRO A 334 -5.40 22.86 -7.60
C PRO A 334 -4.18 22.99 -6.71
N GLY A 335 -3.01 23.24 -7.32
CA GLY A 335 -1.75 23.36 -6.60
C GLY A 335 -0.54 23.11 -7.48
N THR A 336 0.64 23.39 -6.94
CA THR A 336 1.90 23.01 -7.57
C THR A 336 2.35 21.67 -7.01
N TYR A 337 2.66 20.74 -7.90
CA TYR A 337 3.05 19.37 -7.59
C TYR A 337 4.46 19.10 -8.11
N THR A 338 5.19 18.27 -7.39
CA THR A 338 6.28 17.49 -7.97
C THR A 338 5.65 16.44 -8.87
N LEU A 339 6.05 16.41 -10.15
CA LEU A 339 5.68 15.36 -11.09
C LEU A 339 6.85 14.40 -11.20
N THR A 340 6.60 13.11 -10.96
CA THR A 340 7.61 12.05 -11.05
C THR A 340 7.15 10.99 -12.04
N VAL A 341 8.04 10.57 -12.94
CA VAL A 341 7.85 9.37 -13.77
C VAL A 341 8.72 8.26 -13.20
N TYR A 342 8.10 7.12 -12.96
CA TYR A 342 8.74 5.91 -12.47
C TYR A 342 8.83 4.87 -13.58
N LYS A 343 10.00 4.23 -13.75
CA LYS A 343 10.13 2.95 -14.46
C LYS A 343 9.97 1.86 -13.41
N ASP A 344 8.88 1.12 -13.49
CA ASP A 344 8.29 0.37 -12.38
C ASP A 344 8.23 1.22 -11.11
N GLU A 345 9.20 1.08 -10.20
CA GLU A 345 9.26 1.84 -8.94
C GLU A 345 10.47 2.78 -8.85
N LEU A 346 11.33 2.84 -9.86
CA LEU A 346 12.48 3.76 -9.91
C LEU A 346 12.13 5.12 -10.49
N GLU A 347 12.43 6.19 -9.77
CA GLU A 347 12.33 7.57 -10.24
C GLU A 347 13.30 7.82 -11.43
N VAL A 348 12.76 8.01 -12.64
CA VAL A 348 13.54 8.25 -13.87
C VAL A 348 13.29 9.63 -14.50
N TYR A 349 12.42 10.42 -13.90
CA TYR A 349 12.21 11.83 -14.25
C TYR A 349 11.52 12.56 -13.09
N THR A 350 11.92 13.80 -12.85
CA THR A 350 11.21 14.70 -11.93
C THR A 350 11.11 16.11 -12.50
N SER A 351 9.99 16.77 -12.24
CA SER A 351 9.73 18.17 -12.62
C SER A 351 8.68 18.78 -11.70
N SER A 352 8.24 20.01 -12.01
CA SER A 352 7.13 20.66 -11.32
C SER A 352 6.01 21.00 -12.29
N VAL A 353 4.76 20.85 -11.85
CA VAL A 353 3.56 21.21 -12.62
C VAL A 353 2.54 21.92 -11.73
N THR A 354 1.89 22.96 -12.24
CA THR A 354 0.84 23.69 -11.53
C THR A 354 -0.53 23.39 -12.13
N ILE A 355 -1.41 22.80 -11.33
CA ILE A 355 -2.79 22.48 -11.71
C ILE A 355 -3.71 23.61 -11.25
N THR A 356 -4.60 24.05 -12.15
CA THR A 356 -5.65 25.03 -11.84
C THR A 356 -7.02 24.41 -12.05
N ALA A 357 -7.99 24.78 -11.21
CA ALA A 357 -9.37 24.31 -11.31
C ALA A 357 -9.97 24.53 -12.71
N GLY A 358 -10.75 23.56 -13.20
CA GLY A 358 -11.44 23.62 -14.50
C GLY A 358 -10.54 23.54 -15.73
N SER A 359 -9.23 23.29 -15.56
CA SER A 359 -8.25 23.26 -16.66
C SER A 359 -7.46 21.96 -16.70
N THR A 360 -6.97 21.61 -17.89
CA THR A 360 -6.00 20.52 -18.09
C THR A 360 -4.68 21.12 -18.54
N VAL A 361 -3.62 20.85 -17.78
CA VAL A 361 -2.25 21.15 -18.21
C VAL A 361 -1.82 20.10 -19.22
N ALA A 362 -1.53 20.52 -20.45
CA ALA A 362 -0.98 19.65 -21.49
C ALA A 362 0.55 19.71 -21.47
N LEU A 363 1.19 18.55 -21.35
CA LEU A 363 2.64 18.39 -21.41
C LEU A 363 3.03 17.70 -22.72
N ASN A 364 4.15 18.15 -23.30
CA ASN A 364 4.80 17.47 -24.41
C ASN A 364 5.38 16.12 -23.95
N THR A 365 5.93 15.35 -24.90
CA THR A 365 6.65 14.11 -24.58
C THR A 365 7.75 14.38 -23.56
N ILE A 366 7.76 13.59 -22.48
CA ILE A 366 8.82 13.62 -21.47
C ILE A 366 9.89 12.60 -21.86
N THR A 367 11.16 12.97 -21.79
CA THR A 367 12.28 12.05 -21.94
C THR A 367 12.76 11.61 -20.58
N VAL A 368 12.72 10.30 -20.31
CA VAL A 368 13.20 9.72 -19.06
C VAL A 368 14.73 9.60 -19.09
N THR A 369 15.35 9.61 -17.91
CA THR A 369 16.78 9.33 -17.71
C THR A 369 16.89 8.05 -16.90
N ASP A 370 17.31 6.97 -17.55
CA ASP A 370 17.39 5.64 -16.94
C ASP A 370 18.85 5.33 -16.56
N PRO A 371 19.16 4.99 -15.30
CA PRO A 371 20.53 4.59 -14.92
C PRO A 371 21.08 3.43 -15.75
N SER A 372 20.19 2.61 -16.33
CA SER A 372 20.53 1.50 -17.23
C SER A 372 21.15 1.94 -18.55
N ASP A 373 21.00 3.21 -18.95
CA ASP A 373 21.55 3.74 -20.20
C ASP A 373 23.09 3.90 -20.15
N THR A 374 23.67 3.99 -18.95
CA THR A 374 25.12 3.88 -18.79
C THR A 374 25.55 2.45 -19.08
N THR A 375 26.48 2.29 -20.02
CA THR A 375 27.02 0.97 -20.38
C THR A 375 27.83 0.41 -19.22
N ALA A 376 27.37 -0.69 -18.63
CA ALA A 376 28.09 -1.38 -17.58
C ALA A 376 29.07 -2.42 -18.15
N ILE A 377 30.20 -2.61 -17.46
CA ILE A 377 31.08 -3.76 -17.65
C ILE A 377 30.31 -5.04 -17.30
N TRP A 378 29.55 -4.99 -16.21
CA TRP A 378 28.59 -6.00 -15.80
C TRP A 378 27.54 -5.39 -14.88
N ARG A 379 26.36 -6.01 -14.83
CA ARG A 379 25.24 -5.66 -13.96
C ARG A 379 24.60 -6.95 -13.41
N ILE A 380 24.13 -6.89 -12.17
CA ILE A 380 23.32 -7.88 -11.49
C ILE A 380 21.99 -7.19 -11.16
N GLY A 381 20.87 -7.75 -11.62
CA GLY A 381 19.54 -7.15 -11.53
C GLY A 381 19.30 -6.03 -12.57
N ASP A 382 18.19 -5.33 -12.41
CA ASP A 382 17.76 -4.22 -13.27
C ASP A 382 17.47 -2.98 -12.42
N TRP A 383 17.76 -1.80 -12.96
CA TRP A 383 17.44 -0.53 -12.29
C TRP A 383 15.95 -0.24 -12.38
N ASP A 384 15.11 -0.87 -11.56
CA ASP A 384 13.65 -0.75 -11.63
C ASP A 384 12.99 -0.32 -10.31
N GLY A 385 13.82 -0.09 -9.28
CA GLY A 385 13.39 0.37 -7.97
C GLY A 385 12.78 -0.74 -7.15
N THR A 386 13.07 -2.00 -7.48
CA THR A 386 12.56 -3.18 -6.80
C THR A 386 13.65 -4.25 -6.68
N PRO A 387 13.54 -5.15 -5.69
CA PRO A 387 14.39 -6.35 -5.63
C PRO A 387 13.94 -7.46 -6.61
N SER A 388 13.15 -7.16 -7.63
CA SER A 388 12.63 -8.16 -8.58
C SER A 388 13.76 -8.96 -9.23
N GLY A 389 13.57 -10.28 -9.36
CA GLY A 389 14.54 -11.16 -10.02
C GLY A 389 15.71 -11.61 -9.14
N PHE A 390 15.90 -11.01 -7.96
CA PHE A 390 16.83 -11.52 -6.94
C PHE A 390 16.22 -12.68 -6.14
N LEU A 391 17.06 -13.41 -5.40
CA LEU A 391 16.62 -14.49 -4.50
C LEU A 391 15.57 -13.99 -3.49
N ASN A 392 14.53 -14.81 -3.31
CA ASN A 392 13.28 -14.57 -2.60
C ASN A 392 12.31 -13.57 -3.28
N PHE A 393 12.71 -12.97 -4.41
CA PHE A 393 11.92 -12.06 -5.25
C PHE A 393 11.89 -12.50 -6.73
N GLU A 394 12.37 -13.69 -7.04
CA GLU A 394 12.43 -14.26 -8.39
C GLU A 394 11.10 -14.85 -8.85
N THR A 395 10.14 -15.02 -7.94
CA THR A 395 8.80 -15.57 -8.21
C THR A 395 7.71 -14.62 -7.74
N THR A 396 6.58 -14.54 -8.47
CA THR A 396 5.41 -13.74 -8.07
C THR A 396 4.29 -14.63 -7.52
N PRO A 397 3.65 -14.28 -6.39
CA PRO A 397 3.94 -13.11 -5.53
C PRO A 397 5.31 -13.23 -4.83
N TRP A 398 5.91 -12.10 -4.47
CA TRP A 398 7.25 -12.06 -3.87
C TRP A 398 7.20 -12.48 -2.40
N LYS A 399 7.96 -13.53 -2.01
CA LYS A 399 7.83 -14.15 -0.69
C LYS A 399 7.89 -13.14 0.47
N PRO A 400 8.88 -12.22 0.55
CA PRO A 400 8.98 -11.27 1.66
C PRO A 400 7.85 -10.23 1.75
N THR A 401 6.94 -10.18 0.76
CA THR A 401 5.73 -9.36 0.81
C THR A 401 4.54 -10.06 1.48
N TYR A 402 4.65 -11.37 1.72
CA TYR A 402 3.62 -12.16 2.39
C TYR A 402 4.15 -13.17 3.43
N MET A 403 5.43 -13.13 3.77
CA MET A 403 6.00 -13.87 4.90
C MET A 403 7.25 -13.17 5.46
N HIS A 404 7.62 -13.50 6.70
CA HIS A 404 8.79 -12.96 7.36
C HIS A 404 10.09 -13.48 6.73
N PRO A 405 11.20 -12.71 6.70
CA PRO A 405 12.50 -13.22 6.24
C PRO A 405 13.02 -14.48 6.95
N SER A 406 12.53 -14.79 8.15
CA SER A 406 12.88 -16.02 8.88
C SER A 406 11.97 -17.22 8.60
N ASP A 407 10.98 -17.06 7.72
CA ASP A 407 10.00 -18.11 7.43
C ASP A 407 10.69 -19.34 6.83
N SER A 408 10.26 -20.55 7.19
CA SER A 408 10.89 -21.79 6.72
C SER A 408 10.76 -22.02 5.21
N ARG A 409 9.88 -21.28 4.52
CA ARG A 409 9.70 -21.29 3.06
C ARG A 409 10.58 -20.29 2.32
N ILE A 410 11.24 -19.38 3.04
CA ILE A 410 12.24 -18.45 2.50
C ILE A 410 13.53 -19.22 2.25
N ASP A 411 14.09 -19.05 1.06
CA ASP A 411 15.39 -19.63 0.73
C ASP A 411 16.49 -18.93 1.55
N SER A 412 17.53 -19.68 1.94
CA SER A 412 18.61 -19.16 2.78
C SER A 412 19.19 -17.86 2.23
N TRP A 413 19.17 -16.81 3.03
CA TRP A 413 19.76 -15.51 2.68
C TRP A 413 21.29 -15.55 2.60
N ASP A 414 21.92 -16.45 3.33
CA ASP A 414 23.36 -16.73 3.21
C ASP A 414 23.59 -17.69 2.04
N VAL A 415 24.00 -17.10 0.92
CA VAL A 415 24.21 -17.80 -0.35
C VAL A 415 25.68 -17.84 -0.72
N GLY A 416 26.02 -18.75 -1.64
CA GLY A 416 27.37 -18.83 -2.18
C GLY A 416 27.77 -17.58 -2.99
N ASN A 417 29.05 -17.47 -3.29
CA ASN A 417 29.62 -16.37 -4.04
C ASN A 417 28.96 -16.21 -5.43
N TYR A 418 28.78 -14.96 -5.86
CA TYR A 418 28.27 -14.65 -7.18
C TYR A 418 29.42 -14.52 -8.19
N ILE A 419 29.32 -15.20 -9.35
CA ILE A 419 30.30 -15.11 -10.43
C ILE A 419 29.65 -14.43 -11.62
N VAL A 420 30.12 -13.24 -11.95
CA VAL A 420 29.61 -12.46 -13.10
C VAL A 420 29.69 -13.27 -14.39
N GLY A 421 28.56 -13.35 -15.09
CA GLY A 421 28.41 -14.11 -16.33
C GLY A 421 28.24 -15.63 -16.15
N THR A 422 28.13 -16.12 -14.92
CA THR A 422 27.91 -17.55 -14.62
C THR A 422 26.75 -17.77 -13.64
N THR A 423 26.74 -17.05 -12.52
CA THR A 423 25.66 -17.13 -11.52
C THR A 423 24.45 -16.36 -12.02
N ALA A 424 23.25 -16.90 -11.83
CA ALA A 424 22.00 -16.21 -12.17
C ALA A 424 21.64 -15.17 -11.10
N ASP A 425 20.99 -14.08 -11.49
CA ASP A 425 20.57 -13.01 -10.57
C ASP A 425 19.60 -13.53 -9.49
N THR A 426 18.81 -14.55 -9.82
CA THR A 426 17.92 -15.26 -8.89
C THR A 426 18.66 -15.99 -7.76
N SER A 427 19.99 -16.04 -7.78
CA SER A 427 20.84 -16.56 -6.71
C SER A 427 21.56 -15.47 -5.92
N PHE A 428 21.44 -14.20 -6.32
CA PHE A 428 21.94 -13.07 -5.55
C PHE A 428 20.88 -12.64 -4.53
N PRO A 429 21.23 -12.39 -3.26
CA PRO A 429 20.25 -12.14 -2.22
C PRO A 429 19.61 -10.77 -2.41
N ALA A 430 18.27 -10.72 -2.43
CA ALA A 430 17.54 -9.46 -2.53
C ALA A 430 17.84 -8.53 -1.34
N TYR A 431 18.00 -9.10 -0.15
CA TYR A 431 18.28 -8.38 1.09
C TYR A 431 19.64 -8.79 1.68
N ILE A 432 20.36 -7.83 2.23
CA ILE A 432 21.62 -8.07 2.95
C ILE A 432 21.54 -7.42 4.32
N TRP A 433 21.78 -8.17 5.39
CA TRP A 433 21.84 -7.68 6.76
C TRP A 433 23.23 -7.87 7.37
N GLN A 434 23.54 -7.01 8.34
CA GLN A 434 24.80 -7.03 9.06
C GLN A 434 25.03 -8.34 9.84
N ASP A 435 23.97 -8.93 10.42
CA ASP A 435 24.08 -10.08 11.31
C ASP A 435 23.57 -11.40 10.70
N VAL A 436 23.04 -11.38 9.46
CA VAL A 436 22.47 -12.57 8.82
C VAL A 436 23.38 -13.12 7.72
N ASN A 437 23.66 -12.31 6.70
CA ASN A 437 24.32 -12.74 5.46
C ASN A 437 25.33 -11.69 5.00
N ASN A 438 26.08 -11.11 5.93
CA ASN A 438 27.02 -10.04 5.60
C ASN A 438 28.26 -10.56 4.85
N GLY A 439 28.95 -9.67 4.12
CA GLY A 439 30.21 -10.02 3.45
C GLY A 439 30.03 -10.76 2.13
N HIS A 440 28.95 -10.52 1.40
CA HIS A 440 28.70 -11.14 0.09
C HIS A 440 29.80 -10.85 -0.92
N ILE A 441 30.24 -11.89 -1.62
CA ILE A 441 31.37 -11.84 -2.55
C ILE A 441 30.90 -11.96 -4.00
N ILE A 442 31.37 -11.04 -4.83
CA ILE A 442 31.19 -11.01 -6.28
C ILE A 442 32.55 -11.17 -6.96
N TYR A 443 32.67 -12.21 -7.79
CA TYR A 443 33.82 -12.44 -8.65
C TYR A 443 33.54 -11.96 -10.07
N PHE A 444 34.49 -11.21 -10.64
CA PHE A 444 34.44 -10.74 -12.01
C PHE A 444 35.83 -10.68 -12.64
N LYS A 445 35.88 -10.51 -13.97
CA LYS A 445 37.13 -10.31 -14.71
C LYS A 445 37.09 -8.98 -15.43
N LEU A 446 38.28 -8.41 -15.60
CA LEU A 446 38.50 -7.19 -16.38
C LEU A 446 39.40 -7.51 -17.57
N THR A 447 39.17 -6.81 -18.67
CA THR A 447 40.07 -6.79 -19.83
C THR A 447 41.34 -5.98 -19.52
N ALA A 448 42.37 -6.12 -20.36
CA ALA A 448 43.62 -5.37 -20.17
C ALA A 448 43.40 -3.85 -20.15
N ASP A 449 42.53 -3.34 -21.03
CA ASP A 449 42.22 -1.91 -21.09
C ASP A 449 41.47 -1.46 -19.82
N GLN A 450 40.49 -2.24 -19.36
CA GLN A 450 39.76 -1.96 -18.11
C GLN A 450 40.68 -1.95 -16.89
N LEU A 451 41.74 -2.76 -16.83
CA LEU A 451 42.68 -2.75 -15.71
C LEU A 451 43.47 -1.44 -15.58
N THR A 452 43.55 -0.64 -16.64
CA THR A 452 44.31 0.63 -16.61
C THR A 452 43.52 1.82 -16.09
N GLU A 453 42.21 1.67 -15.93
CA GLU A 453 41.28 2.75 -15.59
C GLU A 453 40.68 2.59 -14.20
N ALA A 454 40.27 3.71 -13.60
CA ALA A 454 39.38 3.68 -12.45
C ALA A 454 37.95 3.42 -12.93
N HIS A 455 37.20 2.63 -12.16
CA HIS A 455 35.79 2.30 -12.45
C HIS A 455 34.90 2.66 -11.27
N THR A 456 33.60 2.73 -11.50
CA THR A 456 32.64 3.01 -10.41
C THR A 456 31.74 1.80 -10.19
N VAL A 457 31.74 1.30 -8.95
CA VAL A 457 30.70 0.36 -8.51
C VAL A 457 29.48 1.18 -8.10
N ARG A 458 28.32 0.88 -8.66
CA ARG A 458 27.03 1.43 -8.23
C ARG A 458 26.23 0.35 -7.53
N ILE A 459 25.71 0.65 -6.35
CA ILE A 459 24.78 -0.19 -5.59
C ILE A 459 23.49 0.60 -5.43
N GLY A 460 22.45 0.18 -6.15
CA GLY A 460 21.08 0.62 -5.98
C GLY A 460 20.45 -0.09 -4.80
N ILE A 461 19.79 0.69 -3.94
CA ILE A 461 18.95 0.16 -2.87
C ILE A 461 17.54 0.75 -2.95
N THR A 462 16.55 -0.05 -2.60
CA THR A 462 15.15 0.39 -2.51
C THR A 462 14.79 0.85 -1.09
N GLU A 463 15.49 0.33 -0.09
CA GLU A 463 15.25 0.56 1.33
C GLU A 463 16.52 0.27 2.14
N ALA A 464 16.69 0.96 3.28
CA ALA A 464 17.67 0.61 4.29
C ALA A 464 17.09 0.68 5.70
N TYR A 465 17.17 -0.43 6.42
CA TYR A 465 16.70 -0.53 7.80
C TYR A 465 17.78 -0.11 8.79
N ILE A 466 17.38 0.68 9.81
CA ILE A 466 18.23 1.25 10.87
C ILE A 466 19.58 1.76 10.37
N ASN A 467 19.58 2.50 9.26
CA ASN A 467 20.77 3.08 8.64
C ASN A 467 21.80 2.05 8.11
N GLY A 468 21.36 0.86 7.73
CA GLY A 468 22.19 -0.07 6.96
C GLY A 468 22.73 0.59 5.69
N ARG A 469 24.02 0.44 5.41
CA ARG A 469 24.60 0.87 4.13
C ARG A 469 25.80 0.00 3.76
N PRO A 470 26.06 -0.19 2.46
CA PRO A 470 27.20 -0.96 2.00
C PRO A 470 28.51 -0.20 2.19
N GLN A 471 29.51 -0.86 2.76
CA GLN A 471 30.93 -0.56 2.60
C GLN A 471 31.52 -1.68 1.74
N ILE A 472 32.26 -1.30 0.69
CA ILE A 472 32.82 -2.29 -0.22
C ILE A 472 34.32 -2.47 -0.03
N THR A 473 34.80 -3.68 -0.28
CA THR A 473 36.22 -3.98 -0.48
C THR A 473 36.39 -4.55 -1.89
N VAL A 474 37.37 -4.06 -2.64
CA VAL A 474 37.81 -4.63 -3.91
C VAL A 474 39.25 -5.09 -3.75
N ASN A 475 39.47 -6.40 -3.79
CA ASN A 475 40.75 -7.03 -3.46
C ASN A 475 41.29 -6.53 -2.11
N SER A 476 42.36 -5.72 -2.11
CA SER A 476 42.96 -5.12 -0.91
C SER A 476 42.55 -3.67 -0.66
N TRP A 477 41.74 -3.06 -1.53
CA TRP A 477 41.26 -1.69 -1.36
C TRP A 477 39.89 -1.71 -0.66
N THR A 478 39.70 -0.86 0.34
CA THR A 478 38.42 -0.70 1.05
C THR A 478 37.92 0.73 0.83
N SER A 479 36.63 0.87 0.54
CA SER A 479 35.99 2.17 0.42
C SER A 479 35.88 2.88 1.78
N SER A 480 35.72 4.19 1.75
CA SER A 480 35.13 4.90 2.89
C SER A 480 33.71 4.39 3.16
N ILE A 481 33.25 4.51 4.40
CA ILE A 481 31.86 4.22 4.76
C ILE A 481 30.96 5.36 4.24
N PRO A 482 29.93 5.08 3.44
CA PRO A 482 28.98 6.10 3.03
C PRO A 482 28.17 6.68 4.19
N SER A 483 27.69 7.91 4.02
CA SER A 483 26.64 8.45 4.87
C SER A 483 25.40 7.57 4.82
N ALA A 484 24.64 7.53 5.93
CA ALA A 484 23.34 6.86 5.92
C ALA A 484 22.40 7.55 4.91
N THR A 485 21.65 6.74 4.17
CA THR A 485 20.59 7.23 3.28
C THR A 485 19.40 7.71 4.11
N THR A 486 18.60 8.62 3.56
CA THR A 486 17.37 9.06 4.22
C THR A 486 16.33 7.96 4.09
N GLN A 487 15.99 7.29 5.19
CA GLN A 487 14.97 6.24 5.24
C GLN A 487 14.04 6.43 6.42
N ALA A 488 12.99 5.61 6.48
CA ALA A 488 12.08 5.58 7.62
C ALA A 488 12.81 5.11 8.88
N SER A 489 12.37 5.58 10.04
CA SER A 489 12.89 5.15 11.36
C SER A 489 12.19 3.92 11.92
N THR A 490 11.25 3.35 11.16
CA THR A 490 10.39 2.22 11.52
C THR A 490 10.84 0.95 10.80
N ARG A 491 10.24 -0.20 11.14
CA ARG A 491 10.53 -1.47 10.46
C ARG A 491 10.14 -1.40 8.97
N SER A 492 10.87 -2.16 8.15
CA SER A 492 10.62 -2.27 6.72
C SER A 492 10.81 -3.71 6.22
N LEU A 493 12.07 -4.17 6.17
CA LEU A 493 12.45 -5.46 5.55
C LEU A 493 11.79 -6.70 6.16
N THR A 494 11.25 -6.61 7.39
CA THR A 494 10.55 -7.70 8.10
C THR A 494 9.03 -7.58 8.06
N VAL A 495 8.46 -6.54 7.47
CA VAL A 495 7.03 -6.21 7.54
C VAL A 495 6.40 -6.04 6.15
N GLY A 496 6.68 -6.97 5.23
CA GLY A 496 5.95 -7.07 3.97
C GLY A 496 6.30 -6.00 2.92
N THR A 497 7.35 -5.19 3.16
CA THR A 497 7.76 -4.11 2.25
C THR A 497 9.26 -4.10 1.99
N TYR A 498 9.61 -3.73 0.76
CA TYR A 498 10.96 -3.38 0.30
C TYR A 498 11.03 -1.92 -0.14
N ARG A 499 9.89 -1.21 -0.14
CA ARG A 499 9.77 0.12 -0.72
C ARG A 499 10.09 1.15 0.35
N GLY A 500 11.24 1.79 0.21
CA GLY A 500 11.66 2.97 0.96
C GLY A 500 11.96 4.14 0.03
N ASN A 501 12.99 4.91 0.35
CA ASN A 501 13.55 5.89 -0.58
C ASN A 501 14.65 5.22 -1.40
N ASN A 502 14.45 5.13 -2.73
CA ASN A 502 15.49 4.63 -3.61
C ASN A 502 16.77 5.47 -3.48
N ALA A 503 17.92 4.82 -3.46
CA ALA A 503 19.21 5.48 -3.40
C ALA A 503 20.25 4.72 -4.21
N VAL A 504 21.13 5.46 -4.88
CA VAL A 504 22.29 4.92 -5.57
C VAL A 504 23.53 5.30 -4.78
N LEU A 505 24.27 4.30 -4.30
CA LEU A 505 25.57 4.49 -3.65
C LEU A 505 26.68 4.20 -4.67
N GLU A 506 27.54 5.19 -4.90
CA GLU A 506 28.61 5.11 -5.90
C GLU A 506 29.98 5.03 -5.22
N PHE A 507 30.83 4.12 -5.71
CA PHE A 507 32.16 3.88 -5.17
C PHE A 507 33.18 3.91 -6.31
N THR A 508 33.98 4.97 -6.37
CA THR A 508 35.09 5.04 -7.31
C THR A 508 36.24 4.16 -6.83
N VAL A 509 36.51 3.10 -7.58
CA VAL A 509 37.59 2.15 -7.31
C VAL A 509 38.79 2.53 -8.18
N PRO A 510 39.95 2.87 -7.57
CA PRO A 510 41.10 3.33 -8.33
C PRO A 510 41.74 2.17 -9.11
N ALA A 511 42.39 2.47 -10.23
CA ALA A 511 43.12 1.47 -11.04
C ALA A 511 44.10 0.61 -10.20
N THR A 512 44.73 1.22 -9.19
CA THR A 512 45.67 0.54 -8.27
C THR A 512 45.03 -0.51 -7.37
N ALA A 513 43.69 -0.56 -7.30
CA ALA A 513 42.98 -1.58 -6.55
C ALA A 513 42.87 -2.89 -7.33
N TRP A 514 42.98 -2.86 -8.67
CA TRP A 514 42.83 -4.06 -9.50
C TRP A 514 44.02 -5.01 -9.36
N LEU A 515 43.76 -6.29 -9.59
CA LEU A 515 44.85 -7.24 -9.76
C LEU A 515 45.33 -7.08 -11.21
N ASP A 516 46.64 -6.89 -11.40
CA ASP A 516 47.22 -6.76 -12.74
C ASP A 516 47.27 -8.14 -13.46
N SER A 517 46.10 -8.69 -13.76
CA SER A 517 45.92 -10.00 -14.39
C SER A 517 44.50 -10.14 -14.96
N THR A 518 44.40 -10.30 -16.27
CA THR A 518 43.13 -10.61 -16.96
C THR A 518 42.64 -12.04 -16.73
N SER A 519 43.48 -12.90 -16.13
CA SER A 519 43.16 -14.30 -15.85
C SER A 519 42.64 -14.53 -14.44
N SER A 520 43.05 -13.67 -13.50
CA SER A 520 42.65 -13.71 -12.09
C SER A 520 41.25 -13.15 -11.91
N TRP A 521 40.55 -13.61 -10.89
CA TRP A 521 39.30 -13.00 -10.48
C TRP A 521 39.58 -11.72 -9.70
N GLN A 522 38.91 -10.65 -10.08
CA GLN A 522 38.67 -9.53 -9.19
C GLN A 522 37.63 -9.94 -8.15
N VAL A 523 37.82 -9.49 -6.91
CA VAL A 523 36.94 -9.84 -5.79
C VAL A 523 36.35 -8.57 -5.21
N LEU A 524 35.05 -8.39 -5.36
CA LEU A 524 34.26 -7.36 -4.69
C LEU A 524 33.55 -8.00 -3.50
N THR A 525 33.68 -7.43 -2.31
CA THR A 525 32.95 -7.83 -1.11
C THR A 525 32.06 -6.68 -0.65
N ILE A 526 30.77 -6.96 -0.45
CA ILE A 526 29.79 -6.01 0.08
C ILE A 526 29.56 -6.31 1.56
N ASN A 527 29.90 -5.36 2.43
CA ASN A 527 29.59 -5.45 3.85
C ASN A 527 28.56 -4.39 4.25
N ILE A 528 27.50 -4.77 4.94
CA ILE A 528 26.57 -3.85 5.57
C ILE A 528 27.11 -3.40 6.90
N VAL A 529 27.13 -2.08 7.07
CA VAL A 529 27.49 -1.42 8.32
C VAL A 529 26.30 -0.60 8.81
N THR A 530 26.05 -0.58 10.11
CA THR A 530 25.15 0.38 10.78
C THR A 530 25.86 1.03 11.97
N GLY A 531 25.49 2.27 12.30
CA GLY A 531 25.86 2.92 13.57
C GLY A 531 24.85 2.64 14.69
N SER A 532 23.76 1.93 14.38
CA SER A 532 22.68 1.55 15.28
C SER A 532 22.84 0.10 15.74
N THR A 533 22.06 -0.30 16.74
CA THR A 533 22.06 -1.66 17.28
C THR A 533 20.78 -2.40 16.88
N GLY A 534 20.95 -3.62 16.40
CA GLY A 534 19.89 -4.59 16.14
C GLY A 534 20.50 -5.99 16.14
N THR A 535 19.68 -7.02 15.97
CA THR A 535 20.13 -8.42 15.90
C THR A 535 19.39 -9.14 14.80
N ASP A 536 20.03 -10.12 14.17
CA ASP A 536 19.43 -10.95 13.12
C ASP A 536 18.76 -10.08 12.03
N TYR A 537 17.50 -10.35 11.68
CA TYR A 537 16.72 -9.61 10.68
C TYR A 537 16.36 -8.17 11.09
N LEU A 538 16.58 -7.82 12.36
CA LEU A 538 16.47 -6.46 12.88
C LEU A 538 17.82 -5.74 12.99
N SER A 539 18.92 -6.34 12.54
CA SER A 539 20.20 -5.66 12.35
C SER A 539 20.15 -4.70 11.15
N GLY A 540 21.19 -3.88 10.96
CA GLY A 540 21.24 -2.97 9.80
C GLY A 540 21.19 -3.76 8.51
N GLY A 541 20.25 -3.42 7.63
CA GLY A 541 20.03 -4.14 6.38
C GLY A 541 19.63 -3.25 5.23
N ILE A 542 19.76 -3.76 4.01
CA ILE A 542 19.35 -3.09 2.78
C ILE A 542 18.54 -4.04 1.90
N ALA A 543 17.63 -3.47 1.12
CA ALA A 543 17.03 -4.13 -0.05
C ALA A 543 17.72 -3.64 -1.32
N ILE A 544 18.16 -4.57 -2.17
CA ILE A 544 18.90 -4.30 -3.40
C ILE A 544 17.94 -3.99 -4.54
N ASP A 545 18.30 -3.00 -5.36
CA ASP A 545 17.70 -2.71 -6.67
C ASP A 545 18.60 -3.24 -7.79
N ALA A 546 19.87 -2.81 -7.82
CA ALA A 546 20.85 -3.30 -8.79
C ALA A 546 22.27 -3.15 -8.26
N VAL A 547 23.19 -3.98 -8.77
CA VAL A 547 24.64 -3.84 -8.52
C VAL A 547 25.38 -3.89 -9.84
N GLU A 548 26.24 -2.93 -10.12
CA GLU A 548 27.00 -2.90 -11.36
C GLU A 548 28.37 -2.24 -11.24
N LEU A 549 29.19 -2.46 -12.26
CA LEU A 549 30.46 -1.79 -12.48
C LEU A 549 30.41 -1.05 -13.81
N ILE A 550 30.68 0.26 -13.79
CA ILE A 550 30.72 1.14 -14.97
C ILE A 550 32.10 1.75 -15.18
#